data_AF-A0A5C8UV66-F1
#
_entry.id   AF-A0A5C8UV66-F1
#
_cell.length_a   1.000
_cell.length_b   1.000
_cell.length_c   1.000
_cell.angle_alpha   90.00
_cell.angle_beta   90.00
_cell.angle_gamma   90.00
#
_symmetry.space_group_name_H-M   'P 1'
#
loop_
_entity.id
_entity.type
_entity.pdbx_description
1 polymer ?
#
loop_
_entity_poly.entity_id
_entity_poly.type
_entity_poly.pdbx_seq_one_letter_code
_entity_poly.pdbx_strand_id
1 'polypeptide(L)'
;MTGRRRARLGPLVAAALVAALLAGCAPAAARSPVSAADLHRVRQTYIDAAWAGVTHGHPEALRPRVPVTKVVSDWNWLRSRVGCLRAAGLKATLSGDGSSYSLSSTVGQTTLEVAITNYNCAAQFAPVSTFSSGLPQNDYRSLRSYFVGFVRPCLLASGLPSPAPPGRAAFISGDSQGRFWNPYEQVWLGGLPDATIDYFEQRCPPVPSWLALTR
;
A
#
# COMPACT_ATOMS: atom_id res chain seq x y z
N MET A 1 -17.66 -76.45 -29.76
CA MET A 1 -17.14 -75.87 -28.51
C MET A 1 -15.96 -74.98 -28.86
N THR A 2 -16.18 -73.67 -28.96
CA THR A 2 -15.13 -72.68 -29.30
C THR A 2 -15.44 -71.40 -28.53
N GLY A 3 -14.52 -71.02 -27.64
CA GLY A 3 -14.65 -69.90 -26.72
C GLY A 3 -14.31 -68.54 -27.35
N ARG A 4 -14.95 -67.48 -26.85
CA ARG A 4 -14.53 -66.09 -27.02
C ARG A 4 -14.63 -65.38 -25.67
N ARG A 5 -13.49 -65.21 -24.99
CA ARG A 5 -13.36 -64.27 -23.87
C ARG A 5 -13.19 -62.86 -24.46
N ARG A 6 -14.20 -62.00 -24.28
CA ARG A 6 -14.07 -60.56 -24.54
C ARG A 6 -13.36 -59.93 -23.34
N ALA A 7 -12.13 -59.43 -23.56
CA ALA A 7 -11.43 -58.60 -22.60
C ALA A 7 -12.18 -57.26 -22.49
N ARG A 8 -12.73 -56.96 -21.30
CA ARG A 8 -13.30 -55.65 -20.97
C ARG A 8 -12.16 -54.73 -20.55
N LEU A 9 -11.67 -53.92 -21.49
CA LEU A 9 -10.94 -52.70 -21.18
C LEU A 9 -11.94 -51.58 -20.88
N GLY A 10 -11.86 -50.94 -19.70
CA GLY A 10 -12.62 -49.73 -19.34
C GLY A 10 -13.16 -49.82 -17.92
N PRO A 11 -12.59 -49.03 -16.96
CA PRO A 11 -12.93 -47.61 -16.85
C PRO A 11 -11.75 -46.66 -16.53
N LEU A 12 -10.51 -47.16 -16.42
CA LEU A 12 -9.37 -46.38 -15.90
C LEU A 12 -8.88 -45.24 -16.82
N VAL A 13 -9.18 -45.29 -18.12
CA VAL A 13 -8.71 -44.27 -19.09
C VAL A 13 -9.51 -42.97 -18.98
N ALA A 14 -10.78 -43.02 -18.53
CA ALA A 14 -11.63 -41.83 -18.46
C ALA A 14 -11.26 -40.90 -17.29
N ALA A 15 -10.74 -41.43 -16.18
CA ALA A 15 -10.40 -40.63 -14.99
C ALA A 15 -9.12 -39.79 -15.16
N ALA A 16 -8.16 -40.26 -15.96
CA ALA A 16 -6.89 -39.56 -16.17
C ALA A 16 -7.03 -38.30 -17.06
N LEU A 17 -8.00 -38.30 -17.98
CA LEU A 17 -8.26 -37.15 -18.87
C LEU A 17 -8.95 -35.99 -18.16
N VAL A 18 -9.76 -36.25 -17.12
CA VAL A 18 -10.45 -35.20 -16.35
C VAL A 18 -9.49 -34.47 -15.40
N ALA A 19 -8.50 -35.18 -14.83
CA ALA A 19 -7.50 -34.56 -13.95
C ALA A 19 -6.54 -33.63 -14.71
N ALA A 20 -6.22 -33.94 -15.98
CA ALA A 20 -5.34 -33.10 -16.80
C ALA A 20 -5.98 -31.76 -17.22
N LEU A 21 -7.31 -31.70 -17.31
CA LEU A 21 -8.04 -30.48 -17.69
C LEU A 21 -8.19 -29.46 -16.54
N LEU A 22 -8.04 -29.90 -15.28
CA LEU A 22 -8.15 -29.03 -14.10
C LEU A 22 -6.81 -28.41 -13.65
N ALA A 23 -5.68 -28.91 -14.17
CA ALA A 23 -4.35 -28.38 -13.82
C ALA A 23 -3.99 -27.06 -14.53
N GLY A 24 -4.80 -26.59 -15.49
CA GLY A 24 -4.54 -25.39 -16.30
C GLY A 24 -4.97 -24.06 -15.66
N CYS A 25 -5.66 -24.08 -14.51
CA CYS A 25 -6.18 -22.85 -13.86
C CYS A 25 -5.37 -22.41 -12.64
N ALA A 26 -4.08 -22.77 -12.55
CA ALA A 26 -3.21 -22.09 -11.60
C ALA A 26 -3.03 -20.63 -12.08
N PRO A 27 -3.50 -19.61 -11.34
CA PRO A 27 -3.22 -18.23 -11.71
C PRO A 27 -1.70 -18.07 -11.72
N ALA A 28 -1.14 -17.79 -12.91
CA ALA A 28 0.25 -17.41 -13.01
C ALA A 28 0.46 -16.27 -12.01
N ALA A 29 1.35 -16.46 -11.03
CA ALA A 29 1.66 -15.44 -10.05
C ALA A 29 2.04 -14.18 -10.83
N ALA A 30 1.17 -13.17 -10.80
CA ALA A 30 1.40 -11.94 -11.54
C ALA A 30 2.72 -11.36 -11.03
N ARG A 31 3.73 -11.30 -11.91
CA ARG A 31 5.00 -10.70 -11.55
C ARG A 31 4.73 -9.26 -11.14
N SER A 32 5.31 -8.85 -10.01
CA SER A 32 5.26 -7.45 -9.60
C SER A 32 5.76 -6.58 -10.77
N PRO A 33 5.02 -5.53 -11.15
CA PRO A 33 5.47 -4.62 -12.19
C PRO A 33 6.71 -3.83 -11.76
N VAL A 34 7.01 -3.78 -10.46
CA VAL A 34 8.16 -3.09 -9.87
C VAL A 34 9.16 -4.13 -9.36
N SER A 35 10.45 -3.92 -9.64
CA SER A 35 11.49 -4.84 -9.18
C SER A 35 11.67 -4.80 -7.66
N ALA A 36 12.10 -5.92 -7.07
CA ALA A 36 12.41 -5.96 -5.63
C ALA A 36 13.53 -4.98 -5.25
N ALA A 37 14.50 -4.76 -6.15
CA ALA A 37 15.58 -3.81 -5.96
C ALA A 37 15.08 -2.36 -5.93
N ASP A 38 14.14 -1.99 -6.81
CA ASP A 38 13.53 -0.66 -6.82
C ASP A 38 12.69 -0.43 -5.55
N LEU A 39 11.87 -1.42 -5.15
CA LEU A 39 11.08 -1.35 -3.91
C LEU A 39 11.99 -1.23 -2.68
N HIS A 40 13.11 -1.96 -2.66
CA HIS A 40 14.11 -1.85 -1.59
C HIS A 40 14.75 -0.46 -1.57
N ARG A 41 15.19 0.06 -2.72
CA ARG A 41 15.81 1.39 -2.83
C ARG A 41 14.87 2.48 -2.34
N VAL A 42 13.63 2.52 -2.84
CA VAL A 42 12.64 3.52 -2.44
C VAL A 42 12.34 3.44 -0.95
N ARG A 43 12.27 2.23 -0.40
CA ARG A 43 12.13 2.03 1.05
C ARG A 43 13.31 2.64 1.82
N GLN A 44 14.56 2.37 1.42
CA GLN A 44 15.73 2.95 2.09
C GLN A 44 15.69 4.47 2.03
N THR A 45 15.42 5.06 0.85
CA THR A 45 15.28 6.50 0.70
C THR A 45 14.20 7.09 1.61
N TYR A 46 13.06 6.43 1.76
CA TYR A 46 11.99 6.86 2.67
C TYR A 46 12.42 6.82 4.14
N ILE A 47 13.04 5.72 4.58
CA ILE A 47 13.52 5.58 5.96
C ILE A 47 14.67 6.58 6.23
N ASP A 48 15.53 6.85 5.25
CA ASP A 48 16.63 7.83 5.36
C ASP A 48 16.08 9.25 5.52
N ALA A 49 15.08 9.62 4.71
CA ALA A 49 14.39 10.90 4.83
C ALA A 49 13.70 11.06 6.20
N ALA A 50 13.08 9.99 6.72
CA ALA A 50 12.49 9.99 8.06
C ALA A 50 13.55 10.17 9.16
N TRP A 51 14.73 9.56 9.01
CA TRP A 51 15.83 9.67 9.98
C TRP A 51 16.48 11.06 10.00
N ALA A 52 16.59 11.71 8.85
CA ALA A 52 17.19 13.05 8.74
C ALA A 52 16.53 14.07 9.69
N GLY A 53 15.23 13.92 9.95
CA GLY A 53 14.50 14.76 10.93
C GLY A 53 14.97 14.58 12.37
N VAL A 54 15.44 13.39 12.77
CA VAL A 54 15.98 13.14 14.11
C VAL A 54 17.36 13.78 14.25
N THR A 55 18.25 13.55 13.29
CA THR A 55 19.64 14.04 13.35
C THR A 55 19.76 15.56 13.33
N HIS A 56 18.73 16.26 12.83
CA HIS A 56 18.70 17.71 12.86
C HIS A 56 18.58 18.26 14.30
N GLY A 57 17.80 17.61 15.16
CA GLY A 57 17.65 17.99 16.58
C GLY A 57 18.56 17.22 17.53
N HIS A 58 19.03 16.04 17.13
CA HIS A 58 19.79 15.09 17.93
C HIS A 58 20.91 14.46 17.09
N PRO A 59 22.01 15.19 16.80
CA PRO A 59 23.10 14.69 15.97
C PRO A 59 23.84 13.49 16.58
N GLU A 60 23.77 13.32 17.90
CA GLU A 60 24.32 12.20 18.66
C GLU A 60 23.47 10.93 18.58
N ALA A 61 22.25 11.02 18.05
CA ALA A 61 21.32 9.90 18.04
C ALA A 61 21.84 8.73 17.22
N LEU A 62 21.73 7.52 17.80
CA LEU A 62 22.02 6.28 17.08
C LEU A 62 20.76 5.80 16.37
N ARG A 63 20.86 5.58 15.06
CA ARG A 63 19.73 5.16 14.22
C ARG A 63 19.28 3.75 14.58
N PRO A 64 18.04 3.55 15.07
CA PRO A 64 17.52 2.20 15.27
C PRO A 64 17.12 1.56 13.94
N ARG A 65 17.15 0.23 13.92
CA ARG A 65 16.61 -0.56 12.81
C ARG A 65 15.09 -0.50 12.87
N VAL A 66 14.47 -0.03 11.79
CA VAL A 66 13.00 0.01 11.68
C VAL A 66 12.49 -1.31 11.11
N PRO A 67 11.39 -1.88 11.65
CA PRO A 67 10.71 -3.00 11.01
C PRO A 67 10.18 -2.62 9.62
N VAL A 68 9.81 -3.63 8.83
CA VAL A 68 9.33 -3.48 7.44
C VAL A 68 8.39 -2.29 7.27
N THR A 69 8.76 -1.37 6.38
CA THR A 69 7.89 -0.27 5.95
C THR A 69 6.70 -0.83 5.17
N LYS A 70 5.50 -0.58 5.68
CA LYS A 70 4.22 -0.87 5.04
C LYS A 70 3.81 0.34 4.20
N VAL A 71 3.40 0.09 2.96
CA VAL A 71 2.76 1.13 2.14
C VAL A 71 1.28 1.15 2.47
N VAL A 72 0.76 2.31 2.85
CA VAL A 72 -0.63 2.52 3.27
C VAL A 72 -1.29 3.60 2.40
N SER A 73 -2.63 3.68 2.44
CA SER A 73 -3.34 4.77 1.77
C SER A 73 -2.94 6.11 2.36
N ASP A 74 -3.02 7.18 1.57
CA ASP A 74 -2.71 8.53 2.07
C ASP A 74 -3.66 8.93 3.20
N TRP A 75 -4.92 8.50 3.12
CA TRP A 75 -5.92 8.64 4.19
C TRP A 75 -5.48 7.95 5.48
N ASN A 76 -5.09 6.68 5.41
CA ASN A 76 -4.76 5.90 6.62
C ASN A 76 -3.33 6.08 7.12
N TRP A 77 -2.48 6.83 6.42
CA TRP A 77 -1.10 7.09 6.81
C TRP A 77 -0.98 7.74 8.19
N LEU A 78 -1.64 8.88 8.42
CA LEU A 78 -1.49 9.60 9.68
C LEU A 78 -2.17 8.86 10.84
N ARG A 79 -3.32 8.21 10.58
CA ARG A 79 -3.97 7.32 11.55
C ARG A 79 -3.05 6.17 11.97
N SER A 80 -2.38 5.51 11.03
CA SER A 80 -1.44 4.43 11.32
C SER A 80 -0.26 4.92 12.17
N ARG A 81 0.28 6.09 11.84
CA ARG A 81 1.35 6.72 12.63
C ARG A 81 0.91 7.06 14.04
N VAL A 82 -0.24 7.71 14.20
CA VAL A 82 -0.80 8.06 15.53
C VAL A 82 -1.11 6.80 16.34
N GLY A 83 -1.64 5.76 15.72
CA GLY A 83 -1.85 4.45 16.36
C GLY A 83 -0.54 3.86 16.89
N CYS A 84 0.54 3.90 16.10
CA CYS A 84 1.87 3.46 16.53
C CYS A 84 2.41 4.29 17.71
N LEU A 85 2.30 5.62 17.65
CA LEU A 85 2.76 6.50 18.73
C LEU A 85 2.02 6.19 20.05
N ARG A 86 0.70 5.98 19.98
CA ARG A 86 -0.11 5.57 21.14
C ARG A 86 0.29 4.22 21.69
N ALA A 87 0.53 3.24 20.81
CA ALA A 87 1.01 1.91 21.21
C ALA A 87 2.40 1.98 21.90
N ALA A 88 3.21 2.97 21.55
CA ALA A 88 4.49 3.27 22.20
C ALA A 88 4.35 4.13 23.49
N GLY A 89 3.12 4.38 23.96
CA GLY A 89 2.84 5.10 25.21
C GLY A 89 2.77 6.63 25.08
N LEU A 90 2.89 7.18 23.87
CA LEU A 90 2.76 8.62 23.65
C LEU A 90 1.29 9.04 23.56
N LYS A 91 0.92 10.18 24.18
CA LYS A 91 -0.42 10.76 24.00
C LYS A 91 -0.48 11.55 22.70
N ALA A 92 -0.72 10.85 21.59
CA ALA A 92 -0.89 11.44 20.27
C ALA A 92 -2.37 11.62 19.92
N THR A 93 -2.72 12.75 19.29
CA THR A 93 -4.10 13.05 18.85
C THR A 93 -4.07 13.64 17.45
N LEU A 94 -4.97 13.18 16.58
CA LEU A 94 -5.17 13.77 15.26
C LEU A 94 -5.82 15.15 15.39
N SER A 95 -5.42 16.07 14.53
CA SER A 95 -5.89 17.45 14.48
C SER A 95 -6.14 17.87 13.03
N GLY A 96 -6.96 18.90 12.83
CA GLY A 96 -7.28 19.46 11.50
C GLY A 96 -7.81 18.40 10.53
N ASP A 97 -8.88 17.69 10.92
CA ASP A 97 -9.54 16.66 10.12
C ASP A 97 -8.61 15.51 9.66
N GLY A 98 -7.56 15.24 10.44
CA GLY A 98 -6.60 14.17 10.14
C GLY A 98 -5.44 14.60 9.23
N SER A 99 -5.28 15.90 8.97
CA SER A 99 -4.13 16.46 8.24
C SER A 99 -2.88 16.63 9.12
N SER A 100 -3.04 16.65 10.45
CA SER A 100 -1.95 16.83 11.39
C SER A 100 -2.18 16.04 12.68
N TYR A 101 -1.17 16.00 13.55
CA TYR A 101 -1.31 15.44 14.88
C TYR A 101 -0.49 16.24 15.88
N SER A 102 -0.89 16.17 17.15
CA SER A 102 -0.16 16.76 18.27
C SER A 102 0.21 15.68 19.29
N LEU A 103 1.32 15.89 20.00
CA LEU A 103 1.69 15.12 21.18
C LEU A 103 1.34 15.97 22.42
N SER A 104 0.36 15.55 23.22
CA SER A 104 -0.08 16.32 24.40
C SER A 104 0.67 15.96 25.68
N SER A 105 1.42 14.85 25.68
CA SER A 105 2.19 14.40 26.83
C SER A 105 3.27 13.43 26.39
N THR A 106 4.48 13.67 26.86
CA THR A 106 5.66 12.80 26.73
C THR A 106 6.23 12.44 28.11
N VAL A 107 5.39 12.50 29.16
CA VAL A 107 5.78 12.30 30.56
C VAL A 107 6.63 11.04 30.71
N GLY A 108 7.82 11.19 31.31
CA GLY A 108 8.76 10.10 31.55
C GLY A 108 9.68 9.78 30.36
N GLN A 109 9.59 10.51 29.25
CA GLN A 109 10.47 10.35 28.09
C GLN A 109 11.29 11.62 27.84
N THR A 110 12.57 11.45 27.52
CA THR A 110 13.46 12.48 27.01
C THR A 110 13.05 12.92 25.61
N THR A 111 13.50 14.10 25.18
CA THR A 111 13.26 14.60 23.82
C THR A 111 13.82 13.66 22.74
N LEU A 112 14.98 13.04 23.01
CA LEU A 112 15.60 12.04 22.14
C LEU A 112 14.73 10.77 22.02
N GLU A 113 14.21 10.25 23.13
CA GLU A 113 13.34 9.06 23.12
C GLU A 113 12.04 9.31 22.34
N VAL A 114 11.47 10.50 22.49
CA VAL A 114 10.29 10.92 21.72
C VAL A 114 10.63 11.03 20.23
N ALA A 115 11.78 11.61 19.88
CA ALA A 115 12.25 11.73 18.49
C ALA A 115 12.48 10.36 17.85
N ILE A 116 13.12 9.43 18.56
CA ILE A 116 13.36 8.05 18.10
C ILE A 116 12.04 7.30 17.91
N THR A 117 11.13 7.40 18.88
CA THR A 117 9.79 6.80 18.79
C THR A 117 9.03 7.34 17.58
N ASN A 118 9.09 8.65 17.38
CA ASN A 118 8.44 9.30 16.24
C ASN A 118 9.02 8.84 14.91
N TYR A 119 10.34 8.72 14.81
CA TYR A 119 11.01 8.15 13.65
C TYR A 119 10.57 6.71 13.36
N ASN A 120 10.58 5.84 14.38
CA ASN A 120 10.18 4.44 14.21
C ASN A 120 8.75 4.33 13.64
N CYS A 121 7.81 5.11 14.18
CA CYS A 121 6.44 5.13 13.70
C CYS A 121 6.31 5.75 12.31
N ALA A 122 7.08 6.79 11.98
CA ALA A 122 7.06 7.39 10.64
C ALA A 122 7.62 6.42 9.59
N ALA A 123 8.75 5.79 9.87
CA ALA A 123 9.44 4.89 8.94
C ALA A 123 8.69 3.56 8.72
N GLN A 124 7.78 3.18 9.62
CA GLN A 124 6.96 1.97 9.50
C GLN A 124 5.80 2.12 8.51
N PHE A 125 5.31 3.33 8.26
CA PHE A 125 4.14 3.56 7.39
C PHE A 125 4.44 4.63 6.34
N ALA A 126 4.61 4.21 5.09
CA ALA A 126 4.79 5.11 3.97
C ALA A 126 3.45 5.35 3.25
N PRO A 127 3.01 6.60 3.05
CA PRO A 127 1.84 6.88 2.25
C PRO A 127 2.12 6.56 0.78
N VAL A 128 1.14 6.03 0.05
CA VAL A 128 1.29 5.61 -1.35
C VAL A 128 1.78 6.75 -2.25
N SER A 129 1.32 8.00 -2.03
CA SER A 129 1.78 9.16 -2.79
C SER A 129 3.28 9.42 -2.65
N THR A 130 3.80 9.42 -1.41
CA THR A 130 5.23 9.64 -1.15
C THR A 130 6.08 8.43 -1.53
N PHE A 131 5.58 7.22 -1.30
CA PHE A 131 6.33 6.02 -1.68
C PHE A 131 6.43 5.89 -3.20
N SER A 132 5.34 6.13 -3.92
CA SER A 132 5.32 6.00 -5.38
C SER A 132 6.16 7.06 -6.09
N SER A 133 6.33 8.26 -5.53
CA SER A 133 7.14 9.32 -6.15
C SER A 133 8.63 8.96 -6.28
N GLY A 134 9.12 8.02 -5.46
CA GLY A 134 10.48 7.48 -5.57
C GLY A 134 10.66 6.39 -6.63
N LEU A 135 9.56 5.90 -7.23
CA LEU A 135 9.64 4.83 -8.22
C LEU A 135 10.22 5.33 -9.56
N PRO A 136 10.94 4.47 -10.30
CA PRO A 136 11.29 4.74 -11.69
C PRO A 136 10.06 5.12 -12.53
N GLN A 137 10.22 6.00 -13.52
CA GLN A 137 9.10 6.47 -14.36
C GLN A 137 8.33 5.30 -15.03
N ASN A 138 9.03 4.23 -15.40
CA ASN A 138 8.43 3.04 -16.02
C ASN A 138 7.47 2.29 -15.08
N ASP A 139 7.70 2.37 -13.76
CA ASP A 139 6.90 1.72 -12.72
C ASP A 139 5.69 2.57 -12.34
N TYR A 140 5.82 3.90 -12.48
CA TYR A 140 4.73 4.86 -12.32
C TYR A 140 3.58 4.62 -13.30
N ARG A 141 3.89 4.11 -14.50
CA ARG A 141 2.89 3.66 -15.49
C ARG A 141 2.01 2.54 -14.95
N SER A 142 2.58 1.59 -14.19
CA SER A 142 1.83 0.46 -13.64
C SER A 142 0.88 0.91 -12.53
N LEU A 143 1.31 1.86 -11.70
CA LEU A 143 0.44 2.52 -10.72
C LEU A 143 -0.71 3.26 -11.42
N ARG A 144 -0.42 4.02 -12.47
CA ARG A 144 -1.45 4.69 -13.28
C ARG A 144 -2.46 3.71 -13.84
N SER A 145 -1.98 2.61 -14.44
CA SER A 145 -2.85 1.58 -15.02
C SER A 145 -3.75 0.94 -13.95
N TYR A 146 -3.23 0.71 -12.74
CA TYR A 146 -4.02 0.23 -11.61
C TYR A 146 -5.11 1.24 -11.20
N PHE A 147 -4.77 2.52 -11.07
CA PHE A 147 -5.74 3.55 -10.69
C PHE A 147 -6.82 3.78 -11.74
N VAL A 148 -6.44 3.86 -13.02
CA VAL A 148 -7.37 4.12 -14.13
C VAL A 148 -8.18 2.88 -14.49
N GLY A 149 -7.56 1.70 -14.46
CA GLY A 149 -8.17 0.45 -14.91
C GLY A 149 -8.93 -0.31 -13.83
N PHE A 150 -8.66 -0.06 -12.55
CA PHE A 150 -9.28 -0.80 -11.45
C PHE A 150 -9.90 0.11 -10.39
N VAL A 151 -9.11 0.96 -9.73
CA VAL A 151 -9.58 1.72 -8.55
C VAL A 151 -10.72 2.67 -8.91
N ARG A 152 -10.50 3.55 -9.89
CA ARG A 152 -11.52 4.52 -10.30
C ARG A 152 -12.81 3.86 -10.81
N PRO A 153 -12.76 2.85 -11.72
CA PRO A 153 -13.96 2.12 -12.11
C PRO A 153 -14.69 1.47 -10.93
N CYS A 154 -13.96 0.89 -9.97
CA CYS A 154 -14.54 0.28 -8.77
C CYS A 154 -15.28 1.31 -7.90
N LEU A 155 -14.70 2.49 -7.70
CA LEU A 155 -15.34 3.60 -6.97
C LEU A 155 -16.64 4.04 -7.65
N LEU A 156 -16.58 4.31 -8.95
CA LEU A 156 -17.74 4.76 -9.73
C LEU A 156 -18.85 3.70 -9.76
N ALA A 157 -18.49 2.43 -9.95
CA ALA A 157 -19.45 1.31 -9.91
C ALA A 157 -20.07 1.11 -8.51
N SER A 158 -19.39 1.57 -7.46
CA SER A 158 -19.88 1.55 -6.08
C SER A 158 -20.66 2.82 -5.71
N GLY A 159 -20.94 3.71 -6.67
CA GLY A 159 -21.67 4.96 -6.46
C GLY A 159 -20.85 6.08 -5.79
N LEU A 160 -19.54 5.92 -5.70
CA LEU A 160 -18.65 6.93 -5.12
C LEU A 160 -18.12 7.91 -6.18
N PRO A 161 -17.86 9.17 -5.79
CA PRO A 161 -17.22 10.13 -6.67
C PRO A 161 -15.74 9.78 -6.88
N SER A 162 -15.21 10.09 -8.06
CA SER A 162 -13.79 9.97 -8.36
C SER A 162 -13.38 10.94 -9.47
N PRO A 163 -12.29 11.72 -9.29
CA PRO A 163 -11.88 12.70 -10.28
C PRO A 163 -11.54 12.04 -11.63
N ALA A 164 -11.68 12.78 -12.72
CA ALA A 164 -11.22 12.33 -14.02
C ALA A 164 -9.69 12.18 -14.01
N PRO A 165 -9.12 11.11 -14.60
CA PRO A 165 -7.68 10.93 -14.60
C PRO A 165 -6.99 11.95 -15.51
N PRO A 166 -5.86 12.52 -15.09
CA PRO A 166 -5.09 13.38 -15.96
C PRO A 166 -4.43 12.60 -17.10
N GLY A 167 -3.96 13.35 -18.10
CA GLY A 167 -3.06 12.84 -19.12
C GLY A 167 -1.81 12.21 -18.49
N ARG A 168 -1.14 11.31 -19.23
CA ARG A 168 0.01 10.55 -18.70
C ARG A 168 1.14 11.46 -18.19
N ALA A 169 1.46 12.53 -18.92
CA ALA A 169 2.51 13.47 -18.53
C ALA A 169 2.18 14.15 -17.20
N ALA A 170 0.96 14.68 -17.06
CA ALA A 170 0.49 15.33 -15.85
C ALA A 170 0.38 14.35 -14.64
N PHE A 171 0.06 13.08 -14.89
CA PHE A 171 0.11 12.07 -13.83
C PHE A 171 1.53 11.87 -13.27
N ILE A 172 2.56 11.90 -14.12
CA ILE A 172 3.96 11.72 -13.73
C ILE A 172 4.52 13.00 -13.09
N SER A 173 4.21 14.17 -13.64
CA SER A 173 4.75 15.44 -13.15
C SER A 173 4.12 15.90 -11.84
N GLY A 174 2.91 15.42 -11.52
CA GLY A 174 2.07 16.03 -10.48
C GLY A 174 1.58 17.42 -10.89
N ASP A 175 0.92 18.09 -9.95
CA ASP A 175 0.53 19.50 -10.08
C ASP A 175 1.67 20.46 -9.69
N SER A 176 1.42 21.78 -9.76
CA SER A 176 2.40 22.81 -9.41
C SER A 176 2.85 22.79 -7.94
N GLN A 177 2.12 22.08 -7.07
CA GLN A 177 2.45 21.87 -5.67
C GLN A 177 3.05 20.48 -5.42
N GLY A 178 3.35 19.72 -6.48
CA GLY A 178 3.88 18.37 -6.41
C GLY A 178 2.86 17.34 -5.94
N ARG A 179 1.56 17.66 -5.94
CA ARG A 179 0.51 16.70 -5.58
C ARG A 179 0.24 15.78 -6.76
N PHE A 180 0.08 14.49 -6.44
CA PHE A 180 -0.27 13.48 -7.41
C PHE A 180 -1.77 13.26 -7.43
N TRP A 181 -2.31 13.05 -8.64
CA TRP A 181 -3.72 12.68 -8.79
C TRP A 181 -4.01 11.34 -8.11
N ASN A 182 -5.09 11.28 -7.33
CA ASN A 182 -5.53 10.08 -6.64
C ASN A 182 -7.03 9.83 -6.89
N PRO A 183 -7.45 8.62 -7.32
CA PRO A 183 -8.86 8.27 -7.49
C PRO A 183 -9.75 8.51 -6.26
N TYR A 184 -9.18 8.46 -5.06
CA TYR A 184 -9.88 8.62 -3.80
C TYR A 184 -9.99 10.06 -3.30
N GLU A 185 -9.37 11.04 -3.97
CA GLU A 185 -9.30 12.41 -3.48
C GLU A 185 -10.68 12.98 -3.10
N GLN A 186 -11.70 12.75 -3.95
CA GLN A 186 -13.08 13.20 -3.68
C GLN A 186 -13.78 12.39 -2.58
N VAL A 187 -13.37 11.14 -2.35
CA VAL A 187 -13.90 10.29 -1.27
C VAL A 187 -13.37 10.78 0.07
N TRP A 188 -12.06 11.04 0.16
CA TRP A 188 -11.38 11.49 1.37
C TRP A 188 -11.74 12.93 1.76
N LEU A 189 -11.91 13.82 0.77
CA LEU A 189 -12.31 15.21 1.00
C LEU A 189 -13.84 15.39 1.08
N GLY A 190 -14.61 14.35 0.79
CA GLY A 190 -16.07 14.39 0.71
C GLY A 190 -16.80 14.35 2.05
N GLY A 191 -16.08 14.31 3.18
CA GLY A 191 -16.67 14.29 4.52
C GLY A 191 -17.40 13.00 4.89
N LEU A 192 -17.09 11.88 4.21
CA LEU A 192 -17.63 10.57 4.56
C LEU A 192 -17.09 10.09 5.92
N PRO A 193 -17.88 9.35 6.71
CA PRO A 193 -17.40 8.76 7.96
C PRO A 193 -16.21 7.80 7.72
N ASP A 194 -15.25 7.78 8.64
CA ASP A 194 -14.05 6.90 8.57
C ASP A 194 -14.42 5.44 8.27
N ALA A 195 -15.42 4.88 8.95
CA ALA A 195 -15.87 3.51 8.73
C ALA A 195 -16.38 3.26 7.29
N THR A 196 -17.01 4.26 6.69
CA THR A 196 -17.46 4.20 5.29
C THR A 196 -16.27 4.21 4.35
N ILE A 197 -15.28 5.07 4.63
CA ILE A 197 -14.06 5.14 3.81
C ILE A 197 -13.29 3.82 3.92
N ASP A 198 -13.11 3.27 5.12
CA ASP A 198 -12.44 2.00 5.33
C ASP A 198 -13.13 0.83 4.61
N TYR A 199 -14.48 0.81 4.61
CA TYR A 199 -15.25 -0.17 3.85
C TYR A 199 -14.91 -0.12 2.35
N PHE A 200 -14.86 1.09 1.77
CA PHE A 200 -14.55 1.24 0.36
C PHE A 200 -13.07 1.02 0.04
N GLU A 201 -12.14 1.40 0.93
CA GLU A 201 -10.72 1.07 0.78
C GLU A 201 -10.46 -0.43 0.80
N GLN A 202 -11.29 -1.23 1.50
CA GLN A 202 -11.20 -2.69 1.41
C GLN A 202 -11.75 -3.23 0.08
N ARG A 203 -12.82 -2.63 -0.45
CA ARG A 203 -13.49 -3.07 -1.68
C ARG A 203 -12.76 -2.62 -2.96
N CYS A 204 -12.21 -1.42 -2.95
CA CYS A 204 -11.51 -0.78 -4.06
C CYS A 204 -10.09 -0.37 -3.62
N PRO A 205 -9.16 -1.30 -3.32
CA PRO A 205 -7.91 -0.98 -2.63
C PRO A 205 -7.10 0.19 -3.22
N PRO A 206 -6.84 1.27 -2.46
CA PRO A 206 -6.03 2.41 -2.92
C PRO A 206 -4.55 2.05 -3.06
N VAL A 207 -4.10 0.96 -2.41
CA VAL A 207 -2.73 0.46 -2.53
C VAL A 207 -2.76 -0.87 -3.29
N PRO A 208 -2.09 -0.98 -4.44
CA PRO A 208 -2.01 -2.26 -5.14
C PRO A 208 -1.19 -3.28 -4.36
N SER A 209 -1.57 -4.56 -4.44
CA SER A 209 -0.92 -5.65 -3.70
C SER A 209 0.57 -5.82 -3.99
N TRP A 210 1.00 -5.50 -5.22
CA TRP A 210 2.42 -5.53 -5.59
C TRP A 210 3.25 -4.39 -4.98
N LEU A 211 2.60 -3.34 -4.48
CA LEU A 211 3.22 -2.26 -3.73
C LEU A 211 3.07 -2.45 -2.21
N ALA A 212 1.96 -3.05 -1.79
CA ALA A 212 1.72 -3.52 -0.43
C ALA A 212 2.64 -4.71 -0.15
N LEU A 213 3.92 -4.43 0.11
CA LEU A 213 4.96 -5.38 0.47
C LEU A 213 4.51 -6.20 1.68
N THR A 214 3.84 -7.31 1.42
CA THR A 214 3.38 -8.28 2.41
C THR A 214 4.32 -9.47 2.36
N ARG A 215 5.32 -9.42 3.26
CA ARG A 215 6.05 -10.48 3.95
C ARG A 215 7.49 -10.02 4.20
#